data_AF-A0A8J8BQ34-F1
#
_entry.id   AF-A0A8J8BQ34-F1
#
_cell.length_a   1.000
_cell.length_b   1.000
_cell.length_c   1.000
_cell.angle_alpha   90.00
_cell.angle_beta   90.00
_cell.angle_gamma   90.00
#
_symmetry.space_group_name_H-M   'P 1'
#
loop_
_entity.id
_entity.type
_entity.pdbx_description
1 polymer ?
#
loop_
_entity_poly.entity_id
_entity_poly.type
_entity_poly.pdbx_seq_one_letter_code
_entity_poly.pdbx_strand_id
1 'polypeptide(L)' 'LVREKKMEQTYLVAESGLSKVKVSRVLSKLEQRGIVEKKPLGNTNLVKLRV' A
#
# COMPACT_ATOMS: atom_id res chain seq x y z
N LEU A 1 -5.43 0.88 -14.80
CA LEU A 1 -5.09 0.91 -13.36
C LEU A 1 -3.60 0.67 -13.07
N VAL A 2 -2.88 -0.18 -13.84
CA VAL A 2 -1.43 -0.44 -13.64
C VAL A 2 -0.48 0.69 -14.13
N ARG A 3 -1.00 1.72 -14.81
CA ARG A 3 -0.17 2.80 -15.37
C ARG A 3 0.42 3.76 -14.34
N GLU A 4 -0.10 3.77 -13.12
CA GLU A 4 0.51 4.52 -12.03
C GLU A 4 1.06 3.52 -11.02
N LYS A 5 2.35 3.65 -10.66
CA LYS A 5 3.03 2.88 -9.61
C LYS A 5 2.49 3.22 -8.21
N LYS A 6 1.18 3.53 -8.08
CA LYS A 6 0.51 3.94 -6.84
C LYS A 6 -0.89 3.31 -6.74
N MET A 7 -1.29 2.95 -5.54
CA MET A 7 -2.59 2.34 -5.24
C MET A 7 -3.00 2.66 -3.80
N GLU A 8 -4.29 2.84 -3.53
CA GLU A 8 -4.76 2.99 -2.15
C GLU A 8 -4.71 1.65 -1.39
N GLN A 9 -4.45 1.72 -0.09
CA GLN A 9 -4.40 0.56 0.78
C GLN A 9 -5.72 -0.23 0.82
N THR A 10 -6.85 0.45 0.65
CA THR A 10 -8.20 -0.13 0.52
C THR A 10 -8.30 -1.07 -0.68
N TYR A 11 -7.78 -0.66 -1.84
CA TYR A 11 -7.72 -1.53 -3.01
C TYR A 11 -6.74 -2.69 -2.82
N LEU A 12 -5.58 -2.45 -2.18
CA LEU A 12 -4.65 -3.55 -1.86
C LEU A 12 -5.30 -4.62 -0.96
N VAL A 13 -6.16 -4.22 -0.02
CA VAL A 13 -6.95 -5.16 0.79
C VAL A 13 -7.92 -5.95 -0.07
N ALA A 14 -8.67 -5.29 -0.95
CA ALA A 14 -9.65 -5.94 -1.82
C ALA A 14 -9.01 -6.93 -2.81
N GLU A 15 -7.93 -6.52 -3.48
CA GLU A 15 -7.28 -7.31 -4.53
C GLU A 15 -6.43 -8.47 -3.99
N SER A 16 -5.85 -8.33 -2.78
CA SER A 16 -5.00 -9.38 -2.21
C SER A 16 -5.75 -10.45 -1.40
N GLY A 17 -7.00 -10.18 -1.02
CA GLY A 17 -7.76 -11.01 -0.08
C GLY A 17 -7.17 -11.04 1.36
N LEU A 18 -6.16 -10.23 1.65
CA LEU A 18 -5.56 -10.12 2.98
C LEU A 18 -6.38 -9.18 3.88
N SER A 19 -6.42 -9.47 5.18
CA SER A 19 -7.02 -8.54 6.13
C SER A 19 -6.26 -7.20 6.17
N LYS A 20 -6.97 -6.10 6.48
CA LYS A 20 -6.38 -4.75 6.60
C LYS A 20 -5.13 -4.72 7.50
N VAL A 21 -5.13 -5.50 8.58
CA VAL A 21 -3.98 -5.62 9.50
C VAL A 21 -2.80 -6.31 8.83
N LYS A 22 -3.03 -7.41 8.08
CA LYS A 22 -1.96 -8.10 7.34
C LYS A 22 -1.37 -7.19 6.26
N VAL A 23 -2.22 -6.50 5.48
CA VAL A 23 -1.76 -5.52 4.47
C VAL A 23 -0.91 -4.43 5.13
N SER A 24 -1.36 -3.85 6.24
CA SER A 24 -0.59 -2.84 6.98
C SER A 24 0.79 -3.35 7.41
N ARG A 25 0.87 -4.57 7.94
CA ARG A 25 2.16 -5.19 8.34
C ARG A 25 3.09 -5.40 7.15
N VAL A 26 2.57 -5.87 6.01
CA VAL A 26 3.37 -6.07 4.79
C VAL A 26 3.89 -4.73 4.28
N LEU A 27 3.02 -3.72 4.16
CA LEU A 27 3.39 -2.39 3.70
C LEU A 27 4.43 -1.72 4.59
N SER A 28 4.32 -1.85 5.91
CA SER A 28 5.32 -1.32 6.83
C SER A 28 6.68 -2.01 6.68
N LYS A 29 6.72 -3.34 6.45
CA LYS A 29 7.99 -4.05 6.16
C LYS A 29 8.60 -3.60 4.83
N LEU A 30 7.79 -3.36 3.81
CA LEU A 30 8.25 -2.88 2.51
C LEU A 30 8.74 -1.43 2.57
N GLU A 31 8.07 -0.58 3.34
CA GLU A 31 8.47 0.82 3.58
C GLU A 31 9.78 0.91 4.34
N GLN A 32 9.97 0.10 5.39
CA GLN A 32 11.24 -0.02 6.12
C GLN A 32 12.42 -0.43 5.22
N ARG A 33 12.13 -1.17 4.14
CA ARG A 33 13.13 -1.58 3.12
C ARG A 33 13.28 -0.57 1.98
N GLY A 34 12.56 0.55 2.03
CA GLY A 34 12.59 1.59 0.98
C GLY A 34 11.90 1.21 -0.33
N ILE A 35 11.12 0.12 -0.36
CA ILE A 35 10.48 -0.41 -1.58
C ILE A 35 9.20 0.37 -1.90
N VAL A 36 8.45 0.78 -0.87
CA VAL A 36 7.22 1.57 -1.01
C VAL A 36 7.25 2.79 -0.10
N GLU A 37 6.38 3.76 -0.40
CA GLU A 37 6.11 4.93 0.42
C GLU A 37 4.61 5.02 0.69
N LYS A 38 4.22 5.21 1.96
CA LYS A 38 2.83 5.52 2.33
C LYS A 38 2.65 7.02 2.52
N LYS A 39 1.59 7.57 1.95
CA LYS A 39 1.10 8.91 2.27
C LYS A 39 -0.35 8.85 2.75
N PRO A 40 -0.73 9.55 3.82
CA PRO A 40 -2.13 9.69 4.20
C PRO A 40 -2.95 10.27 3.04
N LEU A 41 -4.10 9.66 2.77
CA LEU A 41 -5.07 10.10 1.76
C LEU A 41 -6.47 9.96 2.34
N GLY A 42 -6.94 11.00 3.04
CA GLY A 42 -8.21 10.98 3.76
C GLY A 42 -8.25 9.83 4.77
N ASN A 43 -9.18 8.88 4.55
CA ASN A 43 -9.41 7.74 5.45
C ASN A 43 -8.56 6.49 5.11
N THR A 44 -7.69 6.58 4.11
CA THR A 44 -6.81 5.49 3.68
C THR A 44 -5.38 6.00 3.46
N ASN A 45 -4.48 5.11 3.09
CA ASN A 45 -3.13 5.48 2.68
C ASN A 45 -2.98 5.26 1.18
N LEU A 46 -2.41 6.23 0.50
CA LEU A 46 -1.86 6.04 -0.84
C LEU A 46 -0.50 5.36 -0.71
N VAL A 47 -0.36 4.20 -1.32
CA VAL A 47 0.89 3.43 -1.37
C VAL A 47 1.51 3.65 -2.74
N LYS A 48 2.76 4.13 -2.78
CA LYS A 48 3.53 4.31 -4.01
C LYS A 48 4.75 3.41 -4.01
N LEU A 49 5.01 2.72 -5.11
CA LEU A 49 6.23 1.94 -5.33
C LEU A 49 7.40 2.88 -5.65
N ARG A 50 8.56 2.65 -5.01
CA ARG A 50 9.78 3.45 -5.22
C ARG A 50 10.73 2.86 -6.26
N VAL A 51 10.63 1.56 -6.56
CA VAL A 51 11.38 0.91 -7.64
C VAL A 51 10.85 1.30 -9.02
#